data_AF-A0A1L7CEP4-F1
#
_entry.id   AF-A0A1L7CEP4-F1
#
_cell.length_a   1.000
_cell.length_b   1.000
_cell.length_c   1.000
_cell.angle_alpha   90.00
_cell.angle_beta   90.00
_cell.angle_gamma   90.00
#
_symmetry.space_group_name_H-M   'P 1'
#
loop_
_entity.id
_entity.type
_entity.pdbx_description
1 polymer ?
#
loop_
_entity_poly.entity_id
_entity_poly.type
_entity_poly.pdbx_seq_one_letter_code
_entity_poly.pdbx_strand_id
1 'polypeptide(L)'
;MMLDRMLRRRTYHFLIDGYRFQAVVSPLSFSVEWVDCPSVYVPSGYSSTAMLGGGFGPQRLMTRLLAWLRAPLPSEEEIRADIESWLESTLEDAAEDGVDLGR
;
A
#
# COMPACT_ATOMS: atom_id res chain seq x y z
N MET A 1 -4.68 25.03 3.27
CA MET A 1 -5.39 24.75 4.54
C MET A 1 -5.10 23.31 4.99
N MET A 2 -5.44 22.87 6.21
CA MET A 2 -5.23 21.48 6.68
C MET A 2 -5.84 20.42 5.74
N LEU A 3 -6.95 20.76 5.07
CA LEU A 3 -7.65 19.94 4.09
C LEU A 3 -6.82 19.64 2.83
N ASP A 4 -6.08 20.62 2.28
CA ASP A 4 -5.16 20.39 1.15
C ASP A 4 -4.11 19.31 1.44
N ARG A 5 -3.65 19.24 2.70
CA ARG A 5 -2.67 18.22 3.13
C ARG A 5 -3.28 16.83 3.25
N MET A 6 -4.57 16.73 3.62
CA MET A 6 -5.33 15.48 3.63
C MET A 6 -5.62 14.96 2.22
N LEU A 7 -5.69 15.87 1.23
CA LEU A 7 -5.94 15.56 -0.18
C LEU A 7 -4.68 15.22 -0.98
N ARG A 8 -3.49 15.18 -0.35
CA ARG A 8 -2.23 14.81 -1.02
C ARG A 8 -2.26 13.33 -1.40
N ARG A 9 -2.87 13.04 -2.54
CA ARG A 9 -2.92 11.70 -3.13
C ARG A 9 -1.91 11.64 -4.27
N ARG A 10 -1.10 10.59 -4.29
CA ARG A 10 -0.29 10.22 -5.45
C ARG A 10 -0.70 8.84 -5.93
N THR A 11 -0.73 8.69 -7.24
CA THR A 11 -0.94 7.41 -7.88
C THR A 11 0.32 7.07 -8.66
N TYR A 12 0.80 5.85 -8.46
CA TYR A 12 1.96 5.28 -9.15
C TYR A 12 1.51 4.05 -9.93
N HIS A 13 2.15 3.81 -11.06
CA HIS A 13 1.93 2.62 -11.87
C HIS A 13 3.26 1.91 -12.03
N PHE A 14 3.28 0.61 -11.74
CA PHE A 14 4.48 -0.20 -11.78
C PHE A 14 4.31 -1.38 -12.72
N LEU A 15 5.41 -1.76 -13.34
CA LEU A 15 5.59 -3.05 -14.00
C LEU A 15 6.67 -3.79 -13.22
N ILE A 16 6.31 -4.88 -12.54
CA ILE A 16 7.18 -5.67 -11.67
C ILE A 16 6.99 -7.13 -12.09
N ASP A 17 8.08 -7.79 -12.50
CA ASP A 17 8.06 -9.17 -13.02
C ASP A 17 7.05 -9.45 -14.15
N GLY A 18 6.70 -8.42 -14.92
CA GLY A 18 5.73 -8.51 -16.01
C GLY A 18 4.28 -8.27 -15.57
N TYR A 19 4.02 -8.13 -14.28
CA TYR A 19 2.72 -7.80 -13.71
C TYR A 19 2.56 -6.30 -13.49
N ARG A 20 1.33 -5.82 -13.64
CA ARG A 20 0.96 -4.41 -13.52
C ARG A 20 0.36 -4.13 -12.15
N PHE A 21 0.90 -3.10 -11.50
CA PHE A 21 0.41 -2.62 -10.21
C PHE A 21 0.02 -1.16 -10.28
N GLN A 22 -1.02 -0.80 -9.54
CA GLN A 22 -1.39 0.58 -9.25
C GLN A 22 -1.29 0.80 -7.74
N ALA A 23 -0.44 1.74 -7.33
CA ALA A 23 -0.35 2.16 -5.94
C ALA A 23 -0.96 3.55 -5.77
N VAL A 24 -1.83 3.70 -4.78
CA VAL A 24 -2.42 4.95 -4.36
C VAL A 24 -1.97 5.25 -2.95
N VAL A 25 -1.31 6.38 -2.78
CA VAL A 25 -0.75 6.78 -1.49
C VAL A 25 -1.28 8.13 -1.07
N SER A 26 -1.73 8.21 0.17
CA SER A 26 -2.09 9.42 0.88
C SER A 26 -1.40 9.44 2.25
N PRO A 27 -1.38 10.58 2.97
CA PRO A 27 -0.79 10.61 4.31
C PRO A 27 -1.52 9.74 5.32
N LEU A 28 -2.72 9.22 5.01
CA LEU A 28 -3.53 8.42 5.95
C LEU A 28 -3.74 6.98 5.48
N SER A 29 -3.48 6.72 4.20
CA SER A 29 -3.80 5.45 3.57
C SER A 29 -2.80 5.12 2.48
N PHE A 30 -2.55 3.83 2.35
CA PHE A 30 -1.77 3.23 1.29
C PHE A 30 -2.57 2.07 0.73
N SER A 31 -2.68 1.97 -0.58
CA SER A 31 -3.32 0.83 -1.24
C SER A 31 -2.61 0.49 -2.53
N VAL A 32 -2.37 -0.79 -2.74
CA VAL A 32 -1.81 -1.36 -3.96
C VAL A 32 -2.82 -2.32 -4.54
N GLU A 33 -3.02 -2.23 -5.85
CA GLU A 33 -3.85 -3.11 -6.64
C GLU A 33 -2.98 -3.82 -7.68
N TRP A 34 -3.10 -5.14 -7.75
CA TRP A 34 -2.56 -5.98 -8.81
C TRP A 34 -3.56 -6.01 -9.97
N VAL A 35 -3.32 -5.18 -10.98
CA VAL A 35 -4.27 -4.85 -12.05
C VAL A 35 -4.52 -6.03 -12.99
N ASP A 36 -3.50 -6.84 -13.24
CA ASP A 36 -3.54 -8.02 -14.10
C ASP A 36 -3.35 -9.32 -13.30
N CYS A 37 -3.90 -9.35 -12.08
CA CYS A 37 -3.83 -10.51 -11.21
C CYS A 37 -4.40 -11.76 -11.93
N PRO A 38 -3.58 -12.81 -12.13
CA PRO A 38 -3.95 -13.93 -12.99
C PRO A 38 -4.91 -14.93 -12.31
N SER A 39 -5.09 -14.84 -11.00
CA SER A 39 -5.82 -15.83 -10.21
C SER A 39 -6.65 -15.18 -9.10
N VAL A 40 -7.85 -15.72 -8.87
CA VAL A 40 -8.72 -15.31 -7.75
C VAL A 40 -8.30 -15.93 -6.41
N TYR A 41 -7.36 -16.87 -6.44
CA TYR A 41 -6.86 -17.59 -5.27
C TYR A 41 -5.70 -16.88 -4.58
N VAL A 42 -5.17 -15.81 -5.19
CA VAL A 42 -4.16 -14.95 -4.59
C VAL A 42 -4.74 -13.56 -4.32
N PRO A 43 -4.23 -12.83 -3.32
CA PRO A 43 -4.66 -11.46 -3.07
C PRO A 43 -4.37 -10.57 -4.28
N SER A 44 -5.39 -9.87 -4.77
CA SER A 44 -5.28 -8.94 -5.91
C SER A 44 -4.70 -7.57 -5.51
N GLY A 45 -3.99 -7.50 -4.40
CA GLY A 45 -3.48 -6.26 -3.80
C GLY A 45 -3.62 -6.24 -2.29
N TYR A 46 -3.21 -5.13 -1.70
CA TYR A 46 -3.21 -4.93 -0.25
C TYR A 46 -3.42 -3.45 0.07
N SER A 47 -3.86 -3.18 1.30
CA SER A 47 -3.99 -1.81 1.78
C SER A 47 -3.64 -1.71 3.25
N SER A 48 -3.12 -0.55 3.62
CA SER A 48 -2.80 -0.20 4.99
C SER A 48 -3.32 1.19 5.28
N THR A 49 -4.11 1.29 6.35
CA THR A 49 -4.53 2.58 6.89
C THR A 49 -3.75 2.86 8.15
N ALA A 50 -3.38 4.11 8.35
CA ALA A 50 -2.85 4.59 9.61
C ALA A 50 -3.92 4.40 10.70
N MET A 51 -3.95 3.26 11.39
CA MET A 51 -4.84 3.09 12.53
C MET A 51 -4.40 4.07 13.61
N LEU A 52 -5.30 4.98 13.97
CA LEU A 52 -5.20 5.79 15.18
C LEU A 52 -5.32 4.84 16.38
N GLY A 53 -4.22 4.15 16.69
CA GLY A 53 -4.17 3.13 17.75
C GLY A 53 -4.70 3.68 19.07
N GLY A 54 -5.64 2.93 19.67
CA GLY A 54 -6.35 3.27 20.89
C GLY A 54 -5.43 3.47 22.10
N GLY A 55 -5.87 4.33 23.03
CA GLY A 55 -5.26 4.51 24.36
C GLY A 55 -4.59 5.86 24.64
N PHE A 56 -4.68 6.84 23.74
CA PHE A 56 -4.09 8.16 23.95
C PHE A 56 -5.17 9.23 24.16
N GLY A 57 -4.99 10.10 25.16
CA GLY A 57 -5.84 11.27 25.35
C GLY A 57 -5.92 12.15 24.09
N PRO A 58 -7.01 12.92 23.91
CA PRO A 58 -7.38 13.58 22.65
C PRO A 58 -6.28 14.51 22.09
N GLN A 59 -5.47 15.13 22.95
CA GLN A 59 -4.36 15.99 22.53
C GLN A 59 -3.21 15.21 21.87
N ARG A 60 -2.85 14.02 22.37
CA ARG A 60 -1.77 13.20 21.79
C ARG A 60 -2.19 12.60 20.44
N LEU A 61 -3.48 12.29 20.29
CA LEU A 61 -4.06 11.83 19.04
C LEU A 61 -3.97 12.92 17.96
N MET A 62 -4.38 14.15 18.30
CA MET A 62 -4.31 15.31 17.40
C MET A 62 -2.87 15.62 16.96
N THR A 63 -1.90 15.61 17.88
CA THR A 63 -0.49 15.86 17.54
C THR A 63 0.08 14.80 16.61
N ARG A 64 -0.27 13.51 16.82
CA ARG A 64 0.15 12.43 15.93
C ARG A 64 -0.48 12.52 14.55
N LEU A 65 -1.79 12.78 14.48
CA LEU A 65 -2.49 13.01 13.21
C LEU A 65 -1.85 14.17 12.44
N LEU A 66 -1.54 15.26 13.13
CA LEU A 66 -0.87 16.41 12.56
C LEU A 66 0.53 16.10 12.04
N ALA A 67 1.30 15.30 12.76
CA ALA A 67 2.63 14.86 12.34
C ALA A 67 2.52 13.98 11.07
N TRP A 68 1.59 13.03 11.05
CA TRP A 68 1.32 12.18 9.88
C TRP A 68 0.89 12.99 8.65
N LEU A 69 -0.05 13.92 8.82
CA LEU A 69 -0.49 14.82 7.75
C LEU A 69 0.60 15.75 7.24
N ARG A 70 1.73 15.87 7.95
CA ARG A 70 2.89 16.67 7.56
C ARG A 70 4.06 15.84 7.03
N ALA A 71 4.06 14.53 7.31
CA ALA A 71 5.07 13.63 6.80
C ALA A 71 5.13 13.68 5.26
N PRO A 72 6.32 13.47 4.67
CA PRO A 72 6.43 13.22 3.26
C PRO A 72 5.68 11.92 2.91
N LEU A 73 5.12 11.87 1.70
CA LEU A 73 4.64 10.59 1.17
C LEU A 73 5.86 9.71 0.87
N PRO A 74 5.74 8.38 0.98
CA PRO A 74 6.80 7.48 0.55
C PRO A 74 7.16 7.74 -0.91
N SER A 75 8.44 7.57 -1.21
CA SER A 75 9.00 7.67 -2.55
C SER A 75 8.53 6.53 -3.44
N GLU A 76 8.66 6.71 -4.75
CA GLU A 76 8.34 5.66 -5.72
C GLU A 76 9.18 4.39 -5.52
N GLU A 77 10.45 4.55 -5.12
CA GLU A 77 11.37 3.43 -4.83
C GLU A 77 10.95 2.65 -3.58
N GLU A 78 10.55 3.35 -2.51
CA GLU A 78 10.03 2.70 -1.29
C GLU A 78 8.76 1.90 -1.60
N ILE A 79 7.86 2.45 -2.42
CA ILE A 79 6.62 1.75 -2.81
C ILE A 79 6.95 0.54 -3.70
N ARG A 80 7.89 0.67 -4.64
CA ARG A 80 8.32 -0.43 -5.49
C ARG A 80 8.85 -1.59 -4.66
N ALA A 81 9.78 -1.33 -3.74
CA ALA A 81 10.38 -2.36 -2.90
C ALA A 81 9.35 -3.07 -2.02
N ASP A 82 8.36 -2.33 -1.51
CA ASP A 82 7.23 -2.89 -0.74
C ASP A 82 6.37 -3.84 -1.60
N ILE A 83 6.06 -3.45 -2.84
CA ILE A 83 5.30 -4.30 -3.77
C ILE A 83 6.12 -5.53 -4.18
N GLU A 84 7.42 -5.39 -4.43
CA GLU A 84 8.32 -6.51 -4.76
C GLU A 84 8.34 -7.54 -3.63
N SER A 85 8.50 -7.09 -2.38
CA SER A 85 8.50 -7.98 -1.21
C SER A 85 7.14 -8.67 -1.00
N TRP A 86 6.03 -7.95 -1.18
CA TRP A 86 4.71 -8.55 -1.07
C TRP A 86 4.42 -9.56 -2.20
N LEU A 87 4.85 -9.25 -3.43
CA LEU A 87 4.69 -10.12 -4.59
C LEU A 87 5.48 -11.42 -4.39
N GLU A 88 6.74 -11.33 -3.95
CA GLU A 88 7.57 -12.51 -3.66
C GLU A 88 6.86 -13.46 -2.69
N SER A 89 6.43 -12.96 -1.52
CA SER A 89 5.68 -13.75 -0.53
C SER A 89 4.39 -14.32 -1.11
N THR A 90 3.65 -13.55 -1.90
CA THR A 90 2.38 -14.00 -2.49
C THR A 90 2.59 -15.12 -3.52
N LEU A 91 3.68 -15.07 -4.29
CA LEU A 91 4.03 -16.10 -5.26
C LEU A 91 4.53 -17.37 -4.58
N GLU A 92 5.29 -17.24 -3.49
CA GLU A 92 5.71 -18.37 -2.66
C GLU A 92 4.50 -19.10 -2.06
N ASP A 93 3.59 -18.35 -1.41
CA ASP A 93 2.36 -18.91 -0.84
C ASP A 93 1.51 -19.62 -1.91
N ALA A 94 1.36 -19.00 -3.09
CA ALA A 94 0.62 -19.59 -4.20
C ALA A 94 1.26 -20.89 -4.72
N ALA A 95 2.59 -20.95 -4.75
CA ALA A 95 3.31 -22.15 -5.16
C ALA A 95 3.17 -23.29 -4.14
N GLU A 96 3.21 -22.98 -2.84
CA GLU A 96 2.96 -23.94 -1.76
C GLU A 96 1.53 -24.51 -1.83
N ASP A 97 0.55 -23.66 -2.16
CA ASP A 97 -0.85 -24.05 -2.34
C ASP A 97 -1.14 -24.73 -3.69
N GLY A 98 -0.14 -24.84 -4.58
CA GLY A 98 -0.27 -25.46 -5.90
C GLY A 98 -1.12 -24.66 -6.89
N VAL A 99 -1.23 -23.34 -6.69
CA VAL A 99 -1.95 -22.42 -7.58
C VAL A 99 -1.05 -22.09 -8.78
N ASP A 100 -1.50 -22.46 -9.98
CA ASP A 100 -0.85 -22.06 -11.23
C ASP A 100 -1.23 -20.61 -11.55
N LEU A 101 -0.22 -19.72 -11.55
CA LEU A 101 -0.37 -18.30 -11.89
C LEU A 101 -0.07 -18.00 -13.36
N GLY A 102 0.02 -19.04 -14.19
CA GLY A 102 0.09 -18.94 -15.65
C GLY A 102 1.45 -18.54 -16.19
N ARG A 103 2.54 -19.05 -15.59
CA ARG A 103 3.90 -18.82 -16.08
C ARG A 103 4.55 -20.08 -16.62
#